data_AF-A0A1F0CAE8-F1
#
_entry.id   AF-A0A1F0CAE8-F1
#
_cell.length_a   1.000
_cell.length_b   1.000
_cell.length_c   1.000
_cell.angle_alpha   90.00
_cell.angle_beta   90.00
_cell.angle_gamma   90.00
#
_symmetry.space_group_name_H-M   'P 1'
#
loop_
_entity.id
_entity.type
_entity.pdbx_description
1 polymer ?
#
loop_
_entity_poly.entity_id
_entity_poly.type
_entity_poly.pdbx_seq_one_letter_code
_entity_poly.pdbx_strand_id
1 'polypeptide(L)'
;MAYARYYIPQLIDAEKVLYLDIDTLVVDNLDKLFEIELGDYPIAAILDGDGIYFNSGVMLINSLYWMRYRVTEKLLEITERELDNGIFGDQGVLNLLFDNNWLKLEDKYNAQVGNDLGAFYENWQGYFDRNFESPTIIHYCTHDKPWNTFSSSRFRETWWQYEQLDWNEVFNFETYLLPEPTFEKHFFTFTTSVDLLYIEELVELFPNSCFHIAAWTSFGPRLLKLATNSNVRLYPSITSPLFEQLMTKANYYLDISTSWKEIQFCQKAIEKSIPILSFNEAVTFEYRELSHCFINLEDMRQFLCKNGGNSD
;
A
#
# COMPACT_ATOMS: atom_id res chain seq x y z
N MET A 1 0.02 21.88 -3.31
CA MET A 1 -0.15 22.40 -4.69
C MET A 1 1.18 22.31 -5.39
N ALA A 2 1.23 21.74 -6.60
CA ALA A 2 2.47 21.31 -7.23
C ALA A 2 2.77 22.01 -8.57
N TYR A 3 2.45 23.31 -8.68
CA TYR A 3 2.67 24.13 -9.88
C TYR A 3 4.15 24.31 -10.29
N ALA A 4 5.11 23.96 -9.42
CA ALA A 4 6.53 24.00 -9.76
C ALA A 4 6.87 23.13 -10.98
N ARG A 5 6.10 22.05 -11.22
CA ARG A 5 6.30 21.14 -12.36
C ARG A 5 6.13 21.82 -13.73
N TYR A 6 5.43 22.96 -13.80
CA TYR A 6 5.29 23.72 -15.06
C TYR A 6 6.62 24.25 -15.57
N TYR A 7 7.57 24.46 -14.67
CA TYR A 7 8.85 25.07 -14.95
C TYR A 7 9.97 24.03 -15.21
N ILE A 8 9.64 22.73 -15.25
CA ILE A 8 10.65 21.66 -15.44
C ILE A 8 11.57 21.94 -16.65
N PRO A 9 11.06 22.30 -17.84
CA PRO A 9 11.93 22.58 -18.99
C PRO A 9 12.85 23.79 -18.82
N GLN A 10 12.54 24.72 -17.90
CA GLN A 10 13.37 25.88 -17.59
C GLN A 10 14.36 25.61 -16.45
N LEU A 11 14.08 24.61 -15.61
CA LEU A 11 14.89 24.27 -14.45
C LEU A 11 15.90 23.17 -14.74
N ILE A 12 15.60 22.27 -15.68
CA ILE A 12 16.40 21.08 -15.99
C ILE A 12 16.87 21.13 -17.44
N ASP A 13 18.20 21.15 -17.64
CA ASP A 13 18.82 21.11 -18.96
C ASP A 13 18.88 19.66 -19.49
N ALA A 14 17.72 19.15 -19.92
CA ALA A 14 17.59 17.84 -20.54
C ALA A 14 16.41 17.81 -21.52
N GLU A 15 16.56 17.11 -22.64
CA GLU A 15 15.51 16.97 -23.67
C GLU A 15 14.30 16.17 -23.20
N LYS A 16 14.53 15.23 -22.27
CA LYS A 16 13.53 14.34 -21.68
C LYS A 16 13.78 14.23 -20.18
N VAL A 17 12.74 14.39 -19.37
CA VAL A 17 12.84 14.41 -17.90
C VAL A 17 11.79 13.47 -17.31
N LEU A 18 12.19 12.57 -16.40
CA LEU A 18 11.26 11.83 -15.57
C LEU A 18 10.89 12.67 -14.34
N TYR A 19 9.62 13.03 -14.22
CA TYR A 19 9.04 13.67 -13.04
C TYR A 19 8.38 12.63 -12.15
N LEU A 20 8.63 12.73 -10.84
CA LEU A 20 8.05 11.89 -9.79
C LEU A 20 7.53 12.78 -8.66
N ASP A 21 6.32 12.51 -8.17
CA ASP A 21 5.82 13.10 -6.93
C ASP A 21 6.58 12.54 -5.71
N ILE A 22 6.65 13.34 -4.65
CA ILE A 22 7.42 13.02 -3.44
C ILE A 22 6.83 11.85 -2.62
N ASP A 23 5.58 11.49 -2.90
CA ASP A 23 4.85 10.37 -2.30
C ASP A 23 4.87 9.13 -3.21
N THR A 24 5.90 9.04 -4.07
CA THR A 24 6.23 7.86 -4.84
C THR A 24 7.42 7.11 -4.25
N LEU A 25 7.55 5.83 -4.62
CA LEU A 25 8.68 4.97 -4.27
C LEU A 25 9.07 4.12 -5.48
N VAL A 26 10.32 4.26 -5.93
CA VAL A 26 10.89 3.45 -7.00
C VAL A 26 11.40 2.15 -6.40
N VAL A 27 10.90 1.01 -6.88
CA VAL A 27 11.22 -0.33 -6.34
C VAL A 27 11.80 -1.30 -7.36
N ASP A 28 11.96 -0.86 -8.61
CA ASP A 28 12.59 -1.64 -9.69
C ASP A 28 13.35 -0.71 -10.66
N ASN A 29 14.19 -1.29 -11.52
CA ASN A 29 15.03 -0.59 -12.50
C ASN A 29 14.19 0.25 -13.48
N LEU A 30 14.63 1.50 -13.71
CA LEU A 30 13.94 2.48 -14.55
C LEU A 30 14.47 2.57 -15.99
N ASP A 31 15.47 1.78 -16.39
CA ASP A 31 16.14 1.91 -17.70
C ASP A 31 15.12 1.81 -18.84
N LYS A 32 14.21 0.81 -18.76
CA LYS A 32 13.14 0.64 -19.74
C LYS A 32 12.20 1.83 -19.83
N LEU A 33 11.96 2.53 -18.73
CA LEU A 33 11.14 3.75 -18.70
C LEU A 33 11.87 4.91 -19.39
N PHE A 34 13.17 5.05 -19.15
CA PHE A 34 14.01 6.06 -19.80
C PHE A 34 14.24 5.79 -21.29
N GLU A 35 14.19 4.54 -21.73
CA GLU A 35 14.32 4.15 -23.15
C GLU A 35 13.09 4.50 -23.99
N ILE A 36 11.93 4.79 -23.38
CA ILE A 36 10.70 5.10 -24.11
C ILE A 36 10.88 6.35 -24.98
N GLU A 37 10.60 6.21 -26.28
CA GLU A 37 10.58 7.30 -27.25
C GLU A 37 9.22 8.03 -27.19
N LEU A 38 9.25 9.33 -26.88
CA LEU A 38 8.04 10.15 -26.76
C LEU A 38 7.50 10.62 -28.13
N GLY A 39 8.33 10.64 -29.16
CA GLY A 39 7.96 11.22 -30.46
C GLY A 39 7.45 12.66 -30.31
N ASP A 40 6.26 12.92 -30.89
CA ASP A 40 5.59 14.22 -30.81
C ASP A 40 4.66 14.37 -29.58
N TYR A 41 4.65 13.40 -28.67
CA TYR A 41 3.86 13.53 -27.44
C TYR A 41 4.54 14.50 -26.46
N PRO A 42 3.78 15.40 -25.82
CA PRO A 42 4.30 16.32 -24.80
C PRO A 42 4.74 15.60 -23.53
N ILE A 43 4.08 14.49 -23.21
CA ILE A 43 4.36 13.65 -22.05
C ILE A 43 4.02 12.18 -22.35
N ALA A 44 4.62 11.27 -21.58
CA ALA A 44 4.05 9.96 -21.32
C ALA A 44 3.67 9.84 -19.84
N ALA A 45 2.52 9.24 -19.56
CA ALA A 45 1.95 9.12 -18.21
C ALA A 45 1.11 7.85 -18.09
N ILE A 46 0.51 7.63 -16.92
CA ILE A 46 -0.33 6.45 -16.62
C ILE A 46 -1.76 6.94 -16.38
N LEU A 47 -2.77 6.14 -16.73
CA LEU A 47 -4.16 6.45 -16.41
C LEU A 47 -4.35 6.59 -14.90
N ASP A 48 -5.07 7.62 -14.49
CA ASP A 48 -5.49 7.82 -13.11
C ASP A 48 -6.51 6.75 -12.67
N GLY A 49 -6.80 6.73 -11.38
CA GLY A 49 -7.76 5.80 -10.78
C GLY A 49 -9.13 5.81 -11.48
N ASP A 50 -9.57 6.98 -11.98
CA ASP A 50 -10.82 7.16 -12.72
C ASP A 50 -10.87 6.45 -14.09
N GLY A 51 -9.70 6.08 -14.65
CA GLY A 51 -9.58 5.42 -15.95
C GLY A 51 -9.85 6.32 -17.17
N ILE A 52 -9.98 7.64 -16.97
CA ILE A 52 -10.27 8.63 -18.00
C ILE A 52 -9.06 9.54 -18.22
N TYR A 53 -8.57 10.13 -17.13
CA TYR A 53 -7.48 11.10 -17.15
C TYR A 53 -6.14 10.43 -16.85
N PHE A 54 -5.03 11.11 -17.09
CA PHE A 54 -3.74 10.64 -16.60
C PHE A 54 -3.45 11.17 -15.19
N ASN A 55 -2.81 10.33 -14.38
CA ASN A 55 -2.23 10.73 -13.13
C ASN A 55 -0.95 11.51 -13.38
N SER A 56 -0.81 12.68 -12.76
CA SER A 56 0.31 13.60 -12.99
C SER A 56 1.51 13.37 -12.06
N GLY A 57 1.43 12.42 -11.12
CA GLY A 57 2.52 12.16 -10.17
C GLY A 57 3.67 11.34 -10.73
N VAL A 58 3.51 10.72 -11.90
CA VAL A 58 4.62 10.14 -12.67
C VAL A 58 4.46 10.52 -14.12
N MET A 59 5.40 11.30 -14.65
CA MET A 59 5.38 11.76 -16.05
C MET A 59 6.77 11.71 -16.67
N LEU A 60 6.89 11.11 -17.84
CA LEU A 60 8.06 11.29 -18.71
C LEU A 60 7.79 12.50 -19.61
N ILE A 61 8.45 13.61 -19.33
CA ILE A 61 8.22 14.91 -19.95
C ILE A 61 9.11 15.10 -21.17
N ASN A 62 8.53 15.51 -22.29
CA ASN A 62 9.24 15.95 -23.48
C ASN A 62 9.61 17.43 -23.35
N SER A 63 10.74 17.75 -22.73
CA SER A 63 11.16 19.13 -22.49
C SER A 63 11.35 19.91 -23.79
N LEU A 64 11.86 19.26 -24.84
CA LEU A 64 11.99 19.90 -26.17
C LEU A 64 10.63 20.33 -26.72
N TYR A 65 9.63 19.46 -26.64
CA TYR A 65 8.26 19.80 -27.02
C TYR A 65 7.77 20.99 -26.19
N TRP A 66 7.94 20.95 -24.87
CA TRP A 66 7.42 22.00 -23.99
C TRP A 66 8.03 23.36 -24.30
N MET A 67 9.34 23.41 -24.55
CA MET A 67 10.04 24.63 -24.97
C MET A 67 9.59 25.11 -26.36
N ARG A 68 9.50 24.19 -27.34
CA ARG A 68 9.08 24.52 -28.71
C ARG A 68 7.67 25.09 -28.78
N TYR A 69 6.75 24.55 -27.99
CA TYR A 69 5.33 24.88 -28.04
C TYR A 69 4.87 25.80 -26.91
N ARG A 70 5.80 26.37 -26.13
CA ARG A 70 5.53 27.29 -25.01
C ARG A 70 4.48 26.74 -24.06
N VAL A 71 4.70 25.49 -23.64
CA VAL A 71 3.74 24.75 -22.81
C VAL A 71 3.63 25.38 -21.43
N THR A 72 4.74 25.80 -20.83
CA THR A 72 4.74 26.45 -19.51
C THR A 72 3.83 27.67 -19.48
N GLU A 73 3.89 28.53 -20.50
CA GLU A 73 3.05 29.72 -20.63
C GLU A 73 1.57 29.34 -20.76
N LYS A 74 1.25 28.34 -21.60
CA LYS A 74 -0.13 27.84 -21.74
C LYS A 74 -0.68 27.27 -20.43
N LEU A 75 0.13 26.54 -19.68
CA LEU A 75 -0.27 26.01 -18.37
C LEU A 75 -0.59 27.15 -17.39
N LEU A 76 0.20 28.21 -17.38
CA LEU A 76 -0.06 29.40 -16.55
C LEU A 76 -1.35 30.13 -16.98
N GLU A 77 -1.53 30.36 -18.28
CA GLU A 77 -2.73 31.01 -18.83
C GLU A 77 -4.01 30.22 -18.51
N ILE A 78 -3.98 28.89 -18.68
CA ILE A 78 -5.13 28.02 -18.33
C ILE A 78 -5.36 28.04 -16.83
N THR A 79 -4.30 27.94 -16.02
CA THR A 79 -4.44 27.99 -14.56
C THR A 79 -5.12 29.28 -14.13
N GLU A 80 -4.68 30.43 -14.62
CA GLU A 80 -5.27 31.74 -14.29
C GLU A 80 -6.74 31.83 -14.70
N ARG A 81 -7.09 31.34 -15.89
CA ARG A 81 -8.48 31.34 -16.40
C ARG A 81 -9.41 30.45 -15.58
N GLU A 82 -8.90 29.33 -15.08
CA GLU A 82 -9.72 28.25 -14.51
C GLU A 82 -9.72 28.23 -12.97
N LEU A 83 -8.98 29.15 -12.33
CA LEU A 83 -8.94 29.33 -10.86
C LEU A 83 -10.34 29.37 -10.23
N ASP A 84 -11.30 30.03 -10.89
CA ASP A 84 -12.67 30.20 -10.39
C ASP A 84 -13.66 29.14 -10.93
N ASN A 85 -13.25 28.33 -11.91
CA ASN A 85 -14.13 27.37 -12.59
C ASN A 85 -14.09 25.95 -11.98
N GLY A 86 -13.35 25.78 -10.89
CA GLY A 86 -13.29 24.50 -10.18
C GLY A 86 -12.44 23.43 -10.86
N ILE A 87 -11.50 23.80 -11.74
CA ILE A 87 -10.47 22.85 -12.17
C ILE A 87 -9.57 22.53 -10.98
N PHE A 88 -9.53 21.25 -10.61
CA PHE A 88 -8.80 20.78 -9.44
C PHE A 88 -7.29 20.71 -9.71
N GLY A 89 -6.58 21.75 -9.26
CA GLY A 89 -5.12 21.76 -9.16
C GLY A 89 -4.37 21.64 -10.49
N ASP A 90 -3.08 21.37 -10.41
CA ASP A 90 -2.19 21.31 -11.57
C ASP A 90 -2.45 20.09 -12.47
N GLN A 91 -2.88 18.95 -11.92
CA GLN A 91 -3.27 17.77 -12.70
C GLN A 91 -4.43 18.05 -13.65
N GLY A 92 -5.46 18.77 -13.19
CA GLY A 92 -6.60 19.12 -14.02
C GLY A 92 -6.21 20.01 -15.19
N VAL A 93 -5.33 20.99 -14.96
CA VAL A 93 -4.80 21.88 -16.01
C VAL A 93 -3.96 21.10 -17.02
N LEU A 94 -3.11 20.17 -16.56
CA LEU A 94 -2.32 19.31 -17.44
C LEU A 94 -3.21 18.41 -18.31
N ASN A 95 -4.22 17.78 -17.71
CA ASN A 95 -5.17 16.94 -18.45
C ASN A 95 -5.99 17.77 -19.46
N LEU A 96 -6.36 19.00 -19.12
CA LEU A 96 -7.06 19.88 -20.06
C LEU A 96 -6.17 20.29 -21.25
N LEU A 97 -4.90 20.63 -20.99
CA LEU A 97 -4.00 21.06 -22.05
C LEU A 97 -3.58 19.91 -22.98
N PHE A 98 -3.37 18.73 -22.42
CA PHE A 98 -2.88 17.55 -23.15
C PHE A 98 -3.98 16.53 -23.46
N ASP A 99 -5.24 16.92 -23.40
CA ASP A 99 -6.36 16.03 -23.70
C ASP A 99 -6.15 15.35 -25.07
N ASN A 100 -6.27 14.01 -25.08
CA ASN A 100 -6.00 13.14 -26.23
C ASN A 100 -4.59 13.28 -26.87
N ASN A 101 -3.64 13.95 -26.22
CA ASN A 101 -2.28 14.18 -26.72
C ASN A 101 -1.23 13.84 -25.65
N TRP A 102 -1.17 12.58 -25.25
CA TRP A 102 -0.17 12.04 -24.36
C TRP A 102 0.04 10.55 -24.66
N LEU A 103 1.23 10.04 -24.35
CA LEU A 103 1.55 8.63 -24.53
C LEU A 103 1.18 7.83 -23.26
N LYS A 104 0.31 6.83 -23.41
CA LYS A 104 -0.06 5.96 -22.29
C LYS A 104 1.03 4.93 -21.98
N LEU A 105 1.47 4.89 -20.73
CA LEU A 105 2.42 3.94 -20.15
C LEU A 105 1.71 2.75 -19.49
N GLU A 106 2.48 1.70 -19.21
CA GLU A 106 2.04 0.55 -18.41
C GLU A 106 1.76 0.95 -16.95
N ASP A 107 0.74 0.34 -16.33
CA ASP A 107 0.29 0.68 -14.97
C ASP A 107 1.37 0.46 -13.90
N LYS A 108 2.34 -0.45 -14.13
CA LYS A 108 3.47 -0.71 -13.20
C LYS A 108 4.36 0.51 -12.96
N TYR A 109 4.39 1.47 -13.88
CA TYR A 109 5.19 2.69 -13.75
C TYR A 109 4.51 3.76 -12.89
N ASN A 110 3.28 3.54 -12.42
CA ASN A 110 2.60 4.41 -11.45
C ASN A 110 1.49 3.62 -10.74
N ALA A 111 1.91 2.75 -9.81
CA ALA A 111 1.00 1.94 -9.02
C ALA A 111 0.35 2.77 -7.91
N GLN A 112 -0.80 3.35 -8.25
CA GLN A 112 -1.57 4.33 -7.47
C GLN A 112 -2.29 3.74 -6.24
N VAL A 113 -1.56 3.08 -5.35
CA VAL A 113 -2.10 2.35 -4.18
C VAL A 113 -2.74 3.26 -3.13
N GLY A 114 -2.48 4.56 -3.16
CA GLY A 114 -3.22 5.53 -2.33
C GLY A 114 -4.73 5.55 -2.63
N ASN A 115 -5.14 5.11 -3.82
CA ASN A 115 -6.55 4.99 -4.19
C ASN A 115 -7.23 3.72 -3.66
N ASP A 116 -6.50 2.80 -3.02
CA ASP A 116 -7.03 1.49 -2.58
C ASP A 116 -8.32 1.60 -1.77
N LEU A 117 -8.35 2.51 -0.80
CA LEU A 117 -9.49 2.71 0.09
C LEU A 117 -10.71 3.20 -0.70
N GLY A 118 -10.55 4.27 -1.49
CA GLY A 118 -11.63 4.83 -2.33
C GLY A 118 -12.14 3.81 -3.33
N ALA A 119 -11.22 3.16 -4.06
CA ALA A 119 -11.56 2.16 -5.06
C ALA A 119 -12.34 0.97 -4.49
N PHE A 120 -12.00 0.52 -3.27
CA PHE A 120 -12.70 -0.56 -2.60
C PHE A 120 -14.11 -0.15 -2.16
N TYR A 121 -14.25 0.94 -1.38
CA TYR A 121 -15.54 1.33 -0.81
C TYR A 121 -16.51 1.92 -1.84
N GLU A 122 -16.00 2.49 -2.93
CA GLU A 122 -16.81 2.99 -4.05
C GLU A 122 -16.96 1.99 -5.20
N ASN A 123 -16.40 0.78 -5.05
CA ASN A 123 -16.53 -0.32 -6.01
C ASN A 123 -16.05 0.03 -7.44
N TRP A 124 -14.88 0.65 -7.55
CA TRP A 124 -14.28 1.01 -8.83
C TRP A 124 -13.92 -0.25 -9.63
N GLN A 125 -14.64 -0.47 -10.73
CA GLN A 125 -14.47 -1.65 -11.57
C GLN A 125 -13.09 -1.66 -12.25
N GLY A 126 -12.42 -2.81 -12.22
CA GLY A 126 -11.13 -3.00 -12.90
C GLY A 126 -9.93 -2.34 -12.22
N TYR A 127 -10.10 -1.56 -11.14
CA TYR A 127 -8.98 -0.91 -10.44
C TYR A 127 -7.98 -1.93 -9.89
N PHE A 128 -8.47 -2.97 -9.22
CA PHE A 128 -7.61 -4.03 -8.66
C PHE A 128 -7.12 -5.03 -9.71
N ASP A 129 -7.67 -5.00 -10.93
CA ASP A 129 -7.23 -5.85 -12.05
C ASP A 129 -6.02 -5.27 -12.80
N ARG A 130 -5.63 -4.01 -12.54
CA ARG A 130 -4.51 -3.30 -13.20
C ARG A 130 -3.11 -3.88 -12.90
N ASN A 131 -3.03 -5.12 -12.42
CA ASN A 131 -1.84 -5.88 -12.01
C ASN A 131 -0.73 -5.03 -11.38
N PHE A 132 -0.91 -4.70 -10.11
CA PHE A 132 0.14 -4.09 -9.28
C PHE A 132 0.99 -5.14 -8.55
N GLU A 133 1.04 -6.41 -8.98
CA GLU A 133 1.81 -7.44 -8.27
C GLU A 133 3.32 -7.25 -8.39
N SER A 134 3.78 -6.51 -9.41
CA SER A 134 5.20 -6.17 -9.60
C SER A 134 5.33 -4.72 -10.09
N PRO A 135 5.08 -3.73 -9.21
CA PRO A 135 5.19 -2.33 -9.58
C PRO A 135 6.67 -1.95 -9.74
N THR A 136 6.97 -1.05 -10.68
CA THR A 136 8.28 -0.40 -10.78
C THR A 136 8.30 0.87 -9.92
N ILE A 137 7.18 1.59 -9.89
CA ILE A 137 6.98 2.79 -9.08
C ILE A 137 5.66 2.64 -8.34
N ILE A 138 5.70 2.73 -7.02
CA ILE A 138 4.54 2.75 -6.13
C ILE A 138 4.20 4.20 -5.83
N HIS A 139 2.93 4.58 -5.93
CA HIS A 139 2.47 5.95 -5.71
C HIS A 139 1.34 5.97 -4.68
N TYR A 140 1.62 6.59 -3.53
CA TYR A 140 0.68 6.72 -2.41
C TYR A 140 -0.24 7.94 -2.61
N CYS A 141 -0.91 7.99 -3.76
CA CYS A 141 -1.55 9.15 -4.39
C CYS A 141 -2.86 9.65 -3.75
N THR A 142 -2.98 9.73 -2.42
CA THR A 142 -4.14 10.37 -1.75
C THR A 142 -3.73 10.91 -0.37
N HIS A 143 -4.66 11.02 0.58
CA HIS A 143 -4.37 11.36 1.98
C HIS A 143 -3.95 10.14 2.81
N ASP A 144 -4.20 8.91 2.35
CA ASP A 144 -3.81 7.68 3.05
C ASP A 144 -2.32 7.38 2.82
N LYS A 145 -1.46 8.05 3.58
CA LYS A 145 -0.01 7.95 3.43
C LYS A 145 0.59 6.80 4.26
N PRO A 146 1.62 6.10 3.76
CA PRO A 146 2.23 5.00 4.48
C PRO A 146 3.01 5.43 5.73
N TRP A 147 3.39 6.71 5.84
CA TRP A 147 4.00 7.28 7.05
C TRP A 147 2.98 7.79 8.08
N ASN A 148 1.68 7.81 7.76
CA ASN A 148 0.67 8.11 8.76
C ASN A 148 0.68 7.03 9.84
N THR A 149 0.22 7.36 11.05
CA THR A 149 0.09 6.38 12.15
C THR A 149 -0.71 5.15 11.74
N PHE A 150 -1.74 5.35 10.92
CA PHE A 150 -2.57 4.28 10.36
C PHE A 150 -2.70 4.48 8.86
N SER A 151 -2.60 3.37 8.11
CA SER A 151 -2.87 3.34 6.68
C SER A 151 -3.29 1.94 6.27
N SER A 152 -4.16 1.88 5.27
CA SER A 152 -4.66 0.62 4.69
C SER A 152 -4.26 0.45 3.23
N SER A 153 -3.36 1.31 2.74
CA SER A 153 -2.75 1.18 1.43
C SER A 153 -1.84 -0.04 1.35
N ARG A 154 -1.90 -0.77 0.23
CA ARG A 154 -0.92 -1.81 -0.08
C ARG A 154 0.50 -1.22 -0.10
N PHE A 155 1.51 -2.07 0.10
CA PHE A 155 2.94 -1.70 0.13
C PHE A 155 3.39 -0.75 1.25
N ARG A 156 2.56 -0.49 2.27
CA ARG A 156 2.96 0.31 3.44
C ARG A 156 4.31 -0.11 4.03
N GLU A 157 4.55 -1.41 4.22
CA GLU A 157 5.82 -1.90 4.78
C GLU A 157 7.00 -1.64 3.84
N THR A 158 6.80 -1.71 2.53
CA THR A 158 7.83 -1.38 1.53
C THR A 158 8.28 0.07 1.68
N TRP A 159 7.36 1.00 1.95
CA TRP A 159 7.76 2.39 2.24
C TRP A 159 8.65 2.51 3.48
N TRP A 160 8.28 1.84 4.58
CA TRP A 160 9.07 1.87 5.82
C TRP A 160 10.43 1.19 5.67
N GLN A 161 10.56 0.17 4.82
CA GLN A 161 11.87 -0.43 4.51
C GLN A 161 12.82 0.58 3.89
N TYR A 162 12.35 1.35 2.91
CA TYR A 162 13.19 2.35 2.27
C TYR A 162 13.48 3.54 3.19
N GLU A 163 12.55 3.91 4.07
CA GLU A 163 12.80 4.96 5.08
C GLU A 163 13.84 4.53 6.12
N GLN A 164 13.89 3.25 6.46
CA GLN A 164 14.84 2.68 7.42
C GLN A 164 16.23 2.40 6.83
N LEU A 165 16.40 2.50 5.51
CA LEU A 165 17.70 2.32 4.86
C LEU A 165 18.69 3.40 5.33
N ASP A 166 19.87 2.97 5.76
CA ASP A 166 21.01 3.86 5.89
C ASP A 166 21.58 4.19 4.51
N TRP A 167 22.10 5.40 4.34
CA TRP A 167 22.70 5.83 3.07
C TRP A 167 23.84 4.91 2.61
N ASN A 168 24.58 4.29 3.54
CA ASN A 168 25.61 3.32 3.18
C ASN A 168 25.01 2.07 2.53
N GLU A 169 23.81 1.65 2.90
CA GLU A 169 23.11 0.52 2.28
C GLU A 169 22.67 0.89 0.86
N VAL A 170 22.21 2.13 0.67
CA VAL A 170 21.89 2.69 -0.66
C VAL A 170 23.12 2.77 -1.57
N PHE A 171 24.28 3.20 -1.05
CA PHE A 171 25.50 3.27 -1.86
C PHE A 171 26.10 1.90 -2.17
N ASN A 172 25.83 0.89 -1.34
CA ASN A 172 26.32 -0.48 -1.51
C ASN A 172 25.22 -1.43 -1.99
N PHE A 173 24.22 -0.92 -2.72
CA PHE A 173 22.97 -1.62 -3.07
C PHE A 173 23.18 -2.97 -3.81
N GLU A 174 24.33 -3.19 -4.46
CA GLU A 174 24.70 -4.51 -4.99
C GLU A 174 24.81 -5.60 -3.90
N THR A 175 24.82 -5.22 -2.62
CA THR A 175 25.07 -6.09 -1.46
C THR A 175 23.90 -6.14 -0.47
N TYR A 176 22.90 -5.27 -0.58
CA TYR A 176 21.85 -5.12 0.43
C TYR A 176 20.47 -5.00 -0.21
N LEU A 177 19.88 -6.14 -0.56
CA LEU A 177 18.44 -6.30 -0.31
C LEU A 177 18.32 -6.40 1.20
N LEU A 178 17.95 -5.31 1.88
CA LEU A 178 17.53 -5.44 3.27
C LEU A 178 16.38 -6.46 3.28
N PRO A 179 16.55 -7.62 3.94
CA PRO A 179 15.40 -8.47 4.16
C PRO A 179 14.39 -7.66 4.97
N GLU A 180 13.08 -7.85 4.70
CA GLU A 180 12.03 -7.41 5.63
C GLU A 180 12.48 -7.70 7.07
N PRO A 181 12.10 -6.92 8.09
CA PRO A 181 12.22 -7.39 9.46
C PRO A 181 11.61 -8.80 9.50
N THR A 182 12.46 -9.82 9.58
CA THR A 182 12.01 -11.20 9.37
C THR A 182 11.38 -11.62 10.68
N PHE A 183 10.10 -11.32 10.81
CA PHE A 183 9.30 -11.93 11.85
C PHE A 183 9.23 -13.42 11.56
N GLU A 184 9.54 -14.23 12.57
CA GLU A 184 9.54 -15.69 12.44
C GLU A 184 8.13 -16.21 12.12
N LYS A 185 7.10 -15.50 12.61
CA LYS A 185 5.70 -15.85 12.47
C LYS A 185 4.84 -14.61 12.23
N HIS A 186 3.85 -14.77 11.37
CA HIS A 186 2.82 -13.78 11.07
C HIS A 186 1.46 -14.29 11.58
N PHE A 187 0.89 -13.58 12.55
CA PHE A 187 -0.44 -13.80 13.08
C PHE A 187 -1.41 -12.83 12.42
N PHE A 188 -2.52 -13.32 11.87
CA PHE A 188 -3.58 -12.49 11.34
C PHE A 188 -4.84 -12.63 12.19
N THR A 189 -5.47 -11.51 12.55
CA THR A 189 -6.77 -11.49 13.21
C THR A 189 -7.69 -10.46 12.56
N PHE A 190 -8.96 -10.81 12.43
CA PHE A 190 -10.00 -9.91 11.98
C PHE A 190 -10.98 -9.64 13.11
N THR A 191 -11.34 -8.37 13.32
CA THR A 191 -12.26 -7.99 14.38
C THR A 191 -13.32 -6.98 13.95
N THR A 192 -14.48 -7.10 14.57
CA THR A 192 -15.59 -6.14 14.48
C THR A 192 -15.71 -5.30 15.76
N SER A 193 -14.87 -5.58 16.77
CA SER A 193 -14.89 -4.91 18.07
C SER A 193 -13.48 -4.67 18.63
N VAL A 194 -13.40 -3.93 19.74
CA VAL A 194 -12.15 -3.69 20.47
C VAL A 194 -11.74 -4.85 21.39
N ASP A 195 -12.61 -5.86 21.55
CA ASP A 195 -12.45 -6.93 22.52
C ASP A 195 -11.78 -8.14 21.87
N LEU A 196 -10.45 -8.09 21.85
CA LEU A 196 -9.58 -9.20 21.49
C LEU A 196 -9.01 -9.81 22.76
N LEU A 197 -9.28 -11.09 23.00
CA LEU A 197 -8.85 -11.79 24.19
C LEU A 197 -7.32 -11.97 24.19
N TYR A 198 -6.68 -11.47 25.25
CA TYR A 198 -5.23 -11.54 25.49
C TYR A 198 -4.33 -10.90 24.42
N ILE A 199 -4.83 -9.98 23.59
CA ILE A 199 -4.02 -9.43 22.48
C ILE A 199 -2.80 -8.65 23.00
N GLU A 200 -2.95 -7.88 24.07
CA GLU A 200 -1.85 -7.14 24.68
C GLU A 200 -0.73 -8.08 25.15
N GLU A 201 -1.10 -9.15 25.87
CA GLU A 201 -0.17 -10.14 26.41
C GLU A 201 0.49 -10.97 25.30
N LEU A 202 -0.25 -11.34 24.26
CA LEU A 202 0.30 -12.09 23.11
C LEU A 202 1.37 -11.27 22.37
N VAL A 203 1.12 -9.98 22.16
CA VAL A 203 2.08 -9.07 21.52
C VAL A 203 3.38 -8.98 22.32
N GLU A 204 3.29 -8.90 23.64
CA GLU A 204 4.47 -8.88 24.53
C GLU A 204 5.20 -10.23 24.60
N LEU A 205 4.46 -11.35 24.58
CA LEU A 205 5.02 -12.70 24.66
C LEU A 205 5.77 -13.13 23.39
N PHE A 206 5.43 -12.56 22.23
CA PHE A 206 6.02 -12.94 20.93
C PHE A 206 6.64 -11.73 20.21
N PRO A 207 7.73 -11.14 20.73
CA PRO A 207 8.35 -9.94 20.14
C PRO A 207 8.94 -10.19 18.74
N ASN A 208 9.31 -11.43 18.43
CA ASN A 208 9.82 -11.84 17.11
C ASN A 208 8.71 -12.25 16.13
N SER A 209 7.44 -12.04 16.45
CA SER A 209 6.30 -12.36 15.59
C SER A 209 5.49 -11.11 15.28
N CYS A 210 4.96 -11.00 14.06
CA CYS A 210 4.14 -9.86 13.64
C CYS A 210 2.64 -10.15 13.84
N PHE A 211 1.94 -9.22 14.46
CA PHE A 211 0.49 -9.27 14.65
C PHE A 211 -0.21 -8.31 13.70
N HIS A 212 -0.88 -8.87 12.69
CA HIS A 212 -1.72 -8.15 11.74
C HIS A 212 -3.16 -8.12 12.25
N ILE A 213 -3.63 -6.94 12.70
CA ILE A 213 -4.97 -6.75 13.26
C ILE A 213 -5.78 -5.91 12.28
N ALA A 214 -6.85 -6.48 11.73
CA ALA A 214 -7.67 -5.86 10.70
C ALA A 214 -9.14 -5.70 11.14
N ALA A 215 -9.81 -4.68 10.60
CA ALA A 215 -11.25 -4.49 10.71
C ALA A 215 -11.81 -3.80 9.46
N TRP A 216 -13.12 -3.91 9.24
CA TRP A 216 -13.83 -3.15 8.19
C TRP A 216 -13.98 -1.66 8.50
N THR A 217 -13.75 -1.26 9.75
CA THR A 217 -14.01 0.10 10.24
C THR A 217 -12.80 0.65 10.98
N SER A 218 -12.93 1.90 11.43
CA SER A 218 -11.93 2.53 12.29
C SER A 218 -11.80 1.80 13.63
N PHE A 219 -10.59 1.84 14.19
CA PHE A 219 -10.32 1.28 15.50
C PHE A 219 -10.61 2.25 16.63
N GLY A 220 -11.08 1.71 17.76
CA GLY A 220 -11.15 2.45 19.02
C GLY A 220 -9.78 2.64 19.68
N PRO A 221 -9.64 3.56 20.65
CA PRO A 221 -8.35 3.93 21.26
C PRO A 221 -7.54 2.77 21.83
N ARG A 222 -8.21 1.73 22.35
CA ARG A 222 -7.55 0.54 22.89
C ARG A 222 -6.72 -0.18 21.83
N LEU A 223 -7.32 -0.47 20.68
CA LEU A 223 -6.61 -1.13 19.57
C LEU A 223 -5.55 -0.20 18.97
N LEU A 224 -5.84 1.10 18.82
CA LEU A 224 -4.86 2.07 18.30
C LEU A 224 -3.59 2.13 19.18
N LYS A 225 -3.71 1.95 20.50
CA LYS A 225 -2.56 1.91 21.42
C LYS A 225 -1.60 0.75 21.11
N LEU A 226 -2.08 -0.36 20.55
CA LEU A 226 -1.23 -1.50 20.19
C LEU A 226 -0.18 -1.13 19.13
N ALA A 227 -0.41 -0.11 18.30
CA ALA A 227 0.56 0.37 17.30
C ALA A 227 1.85 0.93 17.93
N THR A 228 1.88 1.15 19.25
CA THR A 228 3.12 1.49 19.97
C THR A 228 4.13 0.34 20.03
N ASN A 229 3.69 -0.90 19.76
CA ASN A 229 4.57 -2.06 19.71
C ASN A 229 5.11 -2.26 18.29
N SER A 230 6.42 -2.43 18.16
CA SER A 230 7.09 -2.55 16.85
C SER A 230 6.67 -3.79 16.05
N ASN A 231 6.10 -4.80 16.72
CA ASN A 231 5.65 -6.06 16.15
C ASN A 231 4.13 -6.10 15.89
N VAL A 232 3.42 -4.97 15.96
CA VAL A 232 2.00 -4.87 15.62
C VAL A 232 1.81 -4.06 14.34
N ARG A 233 0.88 -4.50 13.50
CA ARG A 233 0.38 -3.78 12.32
C ARG A 233 -1.15 -3.70 12.37
N LEU A 234 -1.65 -2.48 12.31
CA LEU A 234 -3.07 -2.17 12.40
C LEU A 234 -3.61 -1.76 11.03
N TYR A 235 -4.69 -2.40 10.60
CA TYR A 235 -5.38 -2.15 9.33
C TYR A 235 -6.83 -1.75 9.59
N PRO A 236 -7.10 -0.50 10.06
CA PRO A 236 -8.45 0.00 10.16
C PRO A 236 -9.02 0.20 8.75
N SER A 237 -10.23 -0.29 8.49
CA SER A 237 -10.85 -0.23 7.16
C SER A 237 -10.04 -0.96 6.08
N ILE A 238 -9.73 -2.24 6.32
CA ILE A 238 -9.00 -3.09 5.37
C ILE A 238 -9.80 -3.32 4.07
N THR A 239 -9.09 -3.44 2.95
CA THR A 239 -9.65 -3.82 1.64
C THR A 239 -9.49 -5.31 1.37
N SER A 240 -10.38 -5.93 0.58
CA SER A 240 -10.27 -7.36 0.23
C SER A 240 -8.92 -7.77 -0.39
N PRO A 241 -8.31 -6.99 -1.30
CA PRO A 241 -7.00 -7.33 -1.86
C PRO A 241 -5.89 -7.35 -0.81
N LEU A 242 -5.85 -6.36 0.09
CA LEU A 242 -4.89 -6.35 1.19
C LEU A 242 -5.14 -7.51 2.16
N PHE A 243 -6.42 -7.83 2.44
CA PHE A 243 -6.78 -9.00 3.21
C PHE A 243 -6.24 -10.31 2.59
N GLU A 244 -6.41 -10.52 1.28
CA GLU A 244 -5.89 -11.72 0.60
C GLU A 244 -4.35 -11.79 0.63
N GLN A 245 -3.68 -10.64 0.50
CA GLN A 245 -2.22 -10.55 0.65
C GLN A 245 -1.78 -10.93 2.07
N LEU A 246 -2.42 -10.36 3.10
CA LEU A 246 -2.10 -10.66 4.51
C LEU A 246 -2.39 -12.11 4.87
N MET A 247 -3.49 -12.67 4.39
CA MET A 247 -3.81 -14.10 4.58
C MET A 247 -2.77 -15.00 3.92
N THR A 248 -2.25 -14.63 2.76
CA THR A 248 -1.18 -15.40 2.09
C THR A 248 0.14 -15.34 2.87
N LYS A 249 0.40 -14.23 3.59
CA LYS A 249 1.56 -14.05 4.46
C LYS A 249 1.40 -14.74 5.82
N ALA A 250 0.18 -14.97 6.30
CA ALA A 250 -0.09 -15.44 7.66
C ALA A 250 0.30 -16.90 7.88
N ASN A 251 1.01 -17.17 8.97
CA ASN A 251 1.27 -18.53 9.45
C ASN A 251 0.10 -19.06 10.30
N TYR A 252 -0.61 -18.16 10.98
CA TYR A 252 -1.71 -18.52 11.87
C TYR A 252 -2.84 -17.49 11.79
N TYR A 253 -4.08 -17.96 11.86
CA TYR A 253 -5.26 -17.13 12.07
C TYR A 253 -5.62 -17.11 13.56
N LEU A 254 -5.64 -15.94 14.19
CA LEU A 254 -6.01 -15.77 15.60
C LEU A 254 -7.50 -15.46 15.70
N ASP A 255 -8.29 -16.46 16.08
CA ASP A 255 -9.73 -16.32 16.32
C ASP A 255 -10.03 -15.93 17.77
N ILE A 256 -9.61 -14.74 18.18
CA ILE A 256 -9.61 -14.29 19.58
C ILE A 256 -10.57 -13.14 19.89
N SER A 257 -11.37 -12.70 18.91
CA SER A 257 -12.45 -11.74 19.19
C SER A 257 -13.48 -12.37 20.14
N THR A 258 -14.01 -11.62 21.09
CA THR A 258 -15.07 -12.12 22.01
C THR A 258 -16.45 -11.55 21.69
N SER A 259 -16.55 -10.74 20.64
CA SER A 259 -17.80 -10.17 20.16
C SER A 259 -18.37 -10.97 18.99
N TRP A 260 -19.39 -10.43 18.32
CA TRP A 260 -19.94 -11.05 17.12
C TRP A 260 -18.86 -11.22 16.04
N LYS A 261 -18.83 -12.41 15.42
CA LYS A 261 -17.80 -12.80 14.46
C LYS A 261 -18.36 -13.01 13.08
N GLU A 262 -17.57 -12.60 12.11
CA GLU A 262 -17.78 -12.96 10.71
C GLU A 262 -17.13 -14.31 10.43
N ILE A 263 -17.96 -15.35 10.44
CA ILE A 263 -17.57 -16.76 10.26
C ILE A 263 -16.74 -16.97 8.99
N GLN A 264 -16.98 -16.16 7.96
CA GLN A 264 -16.27 -16.22 6.67
C GLN A 264 -14.73 -16.12 6.79
N PHE A 265 -14.18 -15.47 7.81
CA PHE A 265 -12.72 -15.36 7.96
C PHE A 265 -12.09 -16.65 8.44
N CYS A 266 -12.74 -17.35 9.37
CA CYS A 266 -12.35 -18.71 9.76
C CYS A 266 -12.48 -19.66 8.57
N GLN A 267 -13.57 -19.55 7.80
CA GLN A 267 -13.75 -20.34 6.58
C GLN A 267 -12.58 -20.13 5.61
N LYS A 268 -12.20 -18.88 5.35
CA LYS A 268 -11.09 -18.53 4.45
C LYS A 268 -9.74 -19.06 4.95
N ALA A 269 -9.50 -19.01 6.26
CA ALA A 269 -8.29 -19.59 6.85
C ALA A 269 -8.21 -21.10 6.58
N ILE A 270 -9.31 -21.83 6.75
CA ILE A 270 -9.40 -23.27 6.45
C ILE A 270 -9.19 -23.54 4.95
N GLU A 271 -9.83 -22.78 4.07
CA GLU A 271 -9.66 -22.91 2.61
C GLU A 271 -8.20 -22.73 2.17
N LYS A 272 -7.45 -21.83 2.84
CA LYS A 272 -6.03 -21.59 2.60
C LYS A 272 -5.10 -22.51 3.42
N SER A 273 -5.65 -23.47 4.18
CA SER A 273 -4.89 -24.35 5.07
C SER A 273 -4.05 -23.61 6.13
N ILE A 274 -4.52 -22.44 6.57
CA ILE A 274 -3.92 -21.65 7.65
C ILE A 274 -4.47 -22.17 8.98
N PRO A 275 -3.63 -22.65 9.92
CA PRO A 275 -4.09 -23.12 11.22
C PRO A 275 -4.78 -22.00 12.02
N ILE A 276 -5.96 -22.32 12.54
CA ILE A 276 -6.71 -21.41 13.43
C ILE A 276 -6.30 -21.68 14.88
N LEU A 277 -5.90 -20.62 15.58
CA LEU A 277 -5.62 -20.63 17.01
C LEU A 277 -6.69 -19.83 17.74
N SER A 278 -7.24 -20.37 18.83
CA SER A 278 -8.26 -19.70 19.62
C SER A 278 -8.23 -20.11 21.08
N PHE A 279 -8.97 -19.39 21.92
CA PHE A 279 -9.22 -19.78 23.31
C PHE A 279 -10.63 -20.34 23.44
N ASN A 280 -10.85 -21.19 24.44
CA ASN A 280 -12.16 -21.83 24.66
C ASN A 280 -13.31 -20.83 24.82
N GLU A 281 -13.01 -19.64 25.33
CA GLU A 281 -13.96 -18.54 25.55
C GLU A 281 -14.25 -17.72 24.29
N ALA A 282 -13.36 -17.76 23.30
CA ALA A 282 -13.46 -16.96 22.10
C ALA A 282 -13.88 -17.77 20.87
N VAL A 283 -13.48 -19.04 20.75
CA VAL A 283 -13.58 -19.83 19.51
C VAL A 283 -14.94 -19.76 18.80
N THR A 284 -14.90 -19.56 17.49
CA THR A 284 -16.08 -19.63 16.61
C THR A 284 -16.64 -21.05 16.65
N PHE A 285 -17.88 -21.18 17.13
CA PHE A 285 -18.50 -22.47 17.45
C PHE A 285 -18.48 -23.45 16.27
N GLU A 286 -18.77 -22.95 15.07
CA GLU A 286 -18.85 -23.71 13.82
C GLU A 286 -17.52 -24.37 13.42
N TYR A 287 -16.38 -23.79 13.85
CA TYR A 287 -15.05 -24.25 13.47
C TYR A 287 -14.22 -24.72 14.66
N ARG A 288 -14.85 -24.95 15.82
CA ARG A 288 -14.17 -25.37 17.04
C ARG A 288 -13.30 -26.62 16.86
N GLU A 289 -13.84 -27.64 16.20
CA GLU A 289 -13.15 -28.91 15.95
C GLU A 289 -11.98 -28.78 14.95
N LEU A 290 -11.98 -27.72 14.14
CA LEU A 290 -10.94 -27.41 13.17
C LEU A 290 -9.93 -26.39 13.69
N SER A 291 -10.10 -25.93 14.94
CA SER A 291 -9.29 -24.90 15.58
C SER A 291 -8.46 -25.51 16.72
N HIS A 292 -7.23 -25.02 16.89
CA HIS A 292 -6.45 -25.29 18.09
C HIS A 292 -6.97 -24.42 19.24
N CYS A 293 -7.75 -25.02 20.13
CA CYS A 293 -8.35 -24.33 21.28
C CYS A 293 -7.48 -24.47 22.53
N PHE A 294 -7.13 -23.34 23.14
CA PHE A 294 -6.31 -23.27 24.34
C PHE A 294 -7.15 -22.85 25.56
N ILE A 295 -6.75 -23.31 26.75
CA ILE A 295 -7.40 -22.92 28.01
C ILE A 295 -6.83 -21.59 28.52
N ASN A 296 -5.55 -21.34 28.28
CA ASN A 296 -4.85 -20.14 28.75
C ASN A 296 -3.66 -19.79 27.84
N LEU A 297 -3.04 -18.64 28.10
CA LEU A 297 -1.89 -18.14 27.33
C LEU A 297 -0.67 -19.06 27.37
N GLU A 298 -0.42 -19.74 28.48
CA GLU A 298 0.74 -20.62 28.63
C GLU A 298 0.62 -21.86 27.73
N ASP A 299 -0.59 -22.42 27.58
CA ASP A 299 -0.83 -23.54 26.67
C ASP A 299 -0.55 -23.16 25.21
N MET A 300 -1.04 -21.98 24.80
CA MET A 300 -0.78 -21.44 23.45
C MET A 300 0.72 -21.18 23.25
N ARG A 301 1.39 -20.62 24.26
CA ARG A 301 2.85 -20.39 24.22
C ARG A 301 3.62 -21.68 24.01
N GLN A 302 3.31 -22.73 24.78
CA GLN A 302 3.98 -24.01 24.64
C GLN A 302 3.77 -24.65 23.28
N PHE A 303 2.57 -24.53 22.71
CA PHE A 303 2.27 -25.00 21.36
C PHE A 303 3.12 -24.25 20.31
N LEU A 304 3.14 -22.92 20.37
CA LEU A 304 3.86 -22.08 19.42
C LEU A 304 5.39 -22.20 19.53
N CYS A 305 5.93 -22.48 20.72
CA CYS A 305 7.35 -22.75 20.92
C CYS A 305 7.76 -24.14 20.39
N LYS A 306 6.92 -25.18 20.58
CA LYS A 306 7.22 -26.54 20.10
C LYS A 306 7.20 -26.64 18.57
N ASN A 307 6.31 -25.92 17.92
CA ASN A 307 6.18 -25.91 16.46
C ASN A 307 7.14 -24.89 15.77
N GLY A 308 8.11 -24.33 16.51
CA GLY A 308 9.11 -23.38 16.00
C GLY A 308 10.54 -23.93 15.90
N GLY A 309 10.77 -25.19 16.25
CA GLY A 309 12.09 -25.85 16.11
C GLY A 309 12.09 -26.77 14.89
N ASN A 310 12.89 -26.43 13.88
CA ASN A 310 13.32 -27.23 12.73
C ASN A 310 12.43 -28.44 12.35
N SER A 311 11.66 -28.28 11.28
CA SER A 311 11.39 -29.40 10.37
C SER A 311 12.63 -29.62 9.50
N ASP A 312 13.29 -30.77 9.73
CA ASP A 312 14.38 -31.34 8.93
C ASP A 312 14.08 -31.45 7.42
#